data_AF-A0A7Y2C9P7-F1
#
_entry.id   AF-A0A7Y2C9P7-F1
#
_cell.length_a   1.000
_cell.length_b   1.000
_cell.length_c   1.000
_cell.angle_alpha   90.00
_cell.angle_beta   90.00
_cell.angle_gamma   90.00
#
_symmetry.space_group_name_H-M   'P 1'
#
loop_
_entity.id
_entity.type
_entity.pdbx_description
1 polymer ?
#
loop_
_entity_poly.entity_id
_entity_poly.type
_entity_poly.pdbx_seq_one_letter_code
_entity_poly.pdbx_strand_id
1 'polypeptide(L)' 'MENAGSRVFLIGDYRGEGFSQGVDRVDDLDRIPDDYSGGLWTDRIDLIGPAVRSGAPASSE' A
#
# COMPACT_ATOMS: atom_id res chain seq x y z
N MET A 1 9.29 -11.66 -8.80
CA MET A 1 9.75 -12.43 -7.63
C MET A 1 8.87 -13.65 -7.36
N GLU A 2 7.60 -13.63 -7.77
CA GLU A 2 6.68 -14.75 -7.60
C GLU A 2 7.16 -16.06 -8.24
N ASN A 3 7.74 -16.02 -9.45
CA ASN A 3 8.33 -17.21 -10.09
C ASN A 3 9.48 -17.85 -9.27
N ALA A 4 10.10 -17.09 -8.37
CA ALA A 4 11.11 -17.61 -7.43
C ALA A 4 10.51 -18.06 -6.08
N GLY A 5 9.18 -18.07 -5.95
CA GLY A 5 8.46 -18.39 -4.71
C GLY A 5 8.47 -17.26 -3.67
N SER A 6 8.93 -16.06 -4.04
CA SER A 6 9.06 -14.92 -3.12
C SER A 6 7.85 -13.99 -3.20
N ARG A 7 7.35 -13.58 -2.02
CA ARG A 7 6.27 -12.59 -1.87
C ARG A 7 6.89 -11.21 -1.68
N VAL A 8 6.34 -10.20 -2.36
CA VAL A 8 6.78 -8.80 -2.28
C VAL A 8 5.76 -8.00 -1.50
N PHE A 9 6.22 -7.13 -0.62
CA PHE A 9 5.39 -6.18 0.11
C PHE A 9 5.93 -4.76 -0.09
N LEU A 10 5.05 -3.81 -0.42
CA LEU A 10 5.35 -2.39 -0.45
C LEU A 10 5.30 -1.82 0.98
N ILE A 11 6.30 -1.03 1.33
CA ILE A 11 6.34 -0.25 2.56
C ILE A 11 6.10 1.23 2.23
N GLY A 12 5.71 2.02 3.23
CA GLY A 12 5.49 3.45 3.10
C GLY A 12 6.78 4.23 2.79
N ASP A 13 6.61 5.52 2.49
CA ASP A 13 7.71 6.42 2.19
C ASP A 13 8.77 6.43 3.29
N TYR A 14 10.03 6.43 2.88
CA TYR A 14 11.13 6.67 3.80
C TYR A 14 11.23 8.16 4.13
N ARG A 15 10.91 8.53 5.38
CA ARG A 15 10.97 9.92 5.86
C ARG A 15 12.22 10.25 6.68
N GLY A 16 13.29 9.46 6.52
CA GLY A 16 14.54 9.65 7.28
C GLY A 16 14.49 9.11 8.71
N GLU A 17 13.51 8.28 9.01
CA GLU A 17 13.30 7.64 10.31
C GLU A 17 14.09 6.33 10.38
N GLY A 18 14.57 5.94 11.56
CA GLY A 18 15.44 4.77 11.73
C GLY A 18 14.75 3.40 11.53
N PHE A 19 13.51 3.38 11.05
CA PHE A 19 12.67 2.20 10.88
C PHE A 19 11.80 2.31 9.62
N SER A 20 11.29 1.17 9.17
CA SER A 20 10.36 1.10 8.03
C SER A 20 8.98 1.61 8.43
N GLN A 21 8.34 2.35 7.52
CA GLN A 21 6.98 2.86 7.72
C GLN A 21 5.97 2.03 6.95
N GLY A 22 4.74 1.97 7.45
CA GLY A 22 3.61 1.40 6.72
C GLY A 22 3.02 2.36 5.69
N VAL A 23 2.30 1.77 4.73
CA VAL A 23 1.27 2.47 3.95
C VAL A 23 0.09 2.66 4.90
N ASP A 24 -0.01 3.83 5.53
CA ASP A 24 -0.91 4.03 6.68
C ASP A 24 -2.00 5.07 6.42
N ARG A 25 -1.97 5.73 5.26
CA ARG A 25 -2.99 6.68 4.80
C ARG A 25 -3.64 6.20 3.52
N VAL A 26 -4.92 6.53 3.34
CA VAL A 26 -5.64 6.20 2.10
C VAL A 26 -4.98 6.88 0.90
N ASP A 27 -4.55 8.13 1.05
CA ASP A 27 -3.86 8.90 0.00
C ASP A 27 -2.51 8.27 -0.43
N ASP A 28 -1.90 7.41 0.40
CA ASP A 28 -0.69 6.68 0.01
C ASP A 28 -1.00 5.66 -1.11
N LEU A 29 -2.26 5.22 -1.24
CA LEU A 29 -2.72 4.27 -2.27
C LEU A 29 -2.72 4.89 -3.68
N ASP A 30 -2.92 6.21 -3.80
CA ASP A 30 -2.96 6.91 -5.10
C ASP A 30 -1.62 6.86 -5.86
N ARG A 31 -0.54 6.51 -5.15
CA ARG A 31 0.80 6.39 -5.71
C ARG A 31 1.15 4.96 -6.11
N ILE A 32 0.28 4.01 -5.81
CA ILE A 32 0.46 2.60 -6.14
C ILE A 32 -0.07 2.37 -7.56
N PRO A 33 0.75 1.79 -8.46
CA PRO A 33 0.28 1.45 -9.80
C PRO A 33 -0.95 0.52 -9.74
N ASP A 34 -1.93 0.75 -10.62
CA ASP A 34 -3.16 -0.05 -10.69
C ASP A 34 -2.89 -1.55 -10.94
N ASP A 35 -1.75 -1.87 -11.57
CA ASP A 35 -1.30 -3.23 -11.88
C ASP A 35 -0.38 -3.84 -10.79
N TYR A 36 -0.19 -3.15 -9.66
CA TYR A 36 0.58 -3.69 -8.55
C TYR A 36 -0.14 -4.89 -7.89
N SER A 37 0.49 -6.05 -7.93
CA SER A 37 -0.06 -7.32 -7.43
C SER A 37 0.61 -7.82 -6.14
N GLY A 38 1.52 -7.05 -5.55
CA GLY A 38 2.16 -7.38 -4.28
C GLY A 38 1.30 -7.10 -3.05
N GLY A 39 1.80 -7.43 -1.87
CA GLY A 39 1.17 -7.05 -0.61
C GLY A 39 1.52 -5.62 -0.19
N LEU A 40 0.77 -5.06 0.76
CA LEU A 40 1.09 -3.80 1.42
C LEU A 40 1.43 -4.06 2.88
N TRP A 41 2.45 -3.40 3.40
CA TRP A 41 2.72 -3.33 4.84
C TRP A 41 1.99 -2.13 5.43
N THR A 42 1.17 -2.33 6.45
CA THR A 42 0.40 -1.27 7.11
C THR A 42 0.26 -1.53 8.60
N ASP A 43 0.35 -0.48 9.40
CA ASP A 43 -0.02 -0.50 10.81
C ASP A 43 -1.51 -0.11 11.01
N ARG A 44 -2.21 0.23 9.91
CA ARG A 44 -3.59 0.71 9.87
C ARG A 44 -4.49 -0.15 8.99
N ILE A 45 -4.49 -1.47 9.24
CA ILE A 45 -5.34 -2.43 8.49
C ILE A 45 -6.83 -2.11 8.57
N ASP A 46 -7.27 -1.44 9.64
CA ASP A 46 -8.63 -0.94 9.83
C ASP A 46 -9.03 0.10 8.76
N LEU A 47 -8.07 0.88 8.26
CA LEU A 47 -8.28 1.89 7.22
C LEU A 47 -7.95 1.35 5.83
N ILE A 48 -6.79 0.72 5.69
CA ILE A 48 -6.24 0.35 4.39
C ILE A 48 -6.97 -0.86 3.81
N GLY A 49 -7.31 -1.84 4.63
CA GLY A 49 -8.00 -3.06 4.17
C GLY A 49 -9.32 -2.78 3.43
N PRO A 50 -10.24 -1.97 3.99
CA PRO A 50 -11.45 -1.56 3.29
C PRO A 50 -11.18 -0.71 2.05
N ALA A 51 -10.21 0.21 2.10
CA ALA A 51 -9.90 1.10 0.98
C ALA A 51 -9.43 0.31 -0.26
N VAL A 52 -8.53 -0.67 -0.08
CA VAL A 52 -8.08 -1.53 -1.19
C VAL A 52 -9.15 -2.49 -1.69
N ARG A 53 -10.07 -2.93 -0.81
CA ARG A 53 -11.17 -3.83 -1.18
C ARG A 53 -12.27 -3.14 -1.97
N SER A 54 -12.50 -1.86 -1.69
CA SER A 54 -13.59 -1.09 -2.31
C SER A 54 -13.26 -0.66 -3.75
N GLY A 55 -11.98 -0.68 -4.13
CA GLY A 55 -11.48 -0.22 -5.41
C GLY A 55 -11.50 1.31 -5.50
N ALA A 56 -10.36 1.90 -5.87
CA ALA A 56 -10.33 3.23 -6.45
C ALA A 56 -11.42 3.33 -7.55
N PRO A 57 -12.24 4.40 -7.52
CA PRO A 57 -11.87 5.60 -8.25
C PRO A 57 -11.87 6.85 -7.38
N ALA A 58 -10.97 7.78 -7.71
CA ALA A 58 -11.11 9.18 -7.32
C ALA A 58 -12.45 9.70 -7.82
N SER A 59 -13.33 10.11 -6.92
CA SER A 59 -14.44 11.00 -7.25
C SER A 59 -14.04 12.39 -6.79
N SER A 60 -13.79 13.25 -7.77
CA SER A 60 -13.57 14.67 -7.62
C SER A 60 -14.79 15.34 -6.97
N GLU A 61 -14.54 16.17 -5.96
CA GLU A 61 -15.31 17.39 -5.63
C GLU A 61 -14.36 18.51 -5.24
#